data_AF-A0A7K0MI66-F1
#
_entry.id   AF-A0A7K0MI66-F1
#
_cell.length_a   1.000
_cell.length_b   1.000
_cell.length_c   1.000
_cell.angle_alpha   90.00
_cell.angle_beta   90.00
_cell.angle_gamma   90.00
#
_symmetry.space_group_name_H-M   'P 1'
#
loop_
_entity.id
_entity.type
_entity.pdbx_description
1 polymer ?
#
loop_
_entity_poly.entity_id
_entity_poly.type
_entity_poly.pdbx_seq_one_letter_code
_entity_poly.pdbx_strand_id
1 'polypeptide(L)' 'ASFLKGLHFIEYSESAFLEIASTVITLANSEDLPAHGEAMTARSENLT' A
#
# COMPACT_ATOMS: atom_id res chain seq x y z
N ALA A 1 6.23 -16.84 -31.14
CA ALA A 1 6.39 -15.78 -30.12
C ALA A 1 4.99 -15.36 -29.67
N SER A 2 4.67 -15.42 -28.39
CA SER A 2 3.40 -14.88 -27.90
C SER A 2 3.52 -13.35 -27.81
N PHE A 3 2.52 -12.62 -28.32
CA PHE A 3 2.45 -11.15 -28.26
C PHE A 3 1.73 -10.67 -26.98
N LEU A 4 1.93 -11.37 -25.86
CA LEU A 4 1.24 -11.08 -24.61
C LEU A 4 2.16 -10.33 -23.64
N LYS A 5 1.58 -9.44 -22.84
CA LYS A 5 2.23 -8.72 -21.74
C LYS A 5 1.75 -9.31 -20.42
N GLY A 6 2.68 -9.68 -19.54
CA GLY A 6 2.35 -10.05 -18.16
C GLY A 6 1.89 -8.83 -17.37
N LEU A 7 0.80 -8.96 -16.62
CA LEU A 7 0.28 -7.93 -15.73
C LEU A 7 0.18 -8.50 -14.31
N HIS A 8 0.58 -7.70 -13.32
CA HIS A 8 0.35 -8.01 -11.91
C HIS A 8 -0.92 -7.30 -11.45
N PHE A 9 -1.88 -8.08 -10.97
CA PHE A 9 -3.10 -7.59 -10.34
C PHE A 9 -3.05 -7.97 -8.86
N ILE A 10 -3.22 -6.98 -7.97
CA ILE A 10 -3.17 -7.17 -6.53
C ILE A 10 -4.37 -6.45 -5.93
N GLU A 11 -5.11 -7.15 -5.08
CA GLU A 11 -6.22 -6.63 -4.30
C GLU A 11 -6.02 -7.03 -2.84
N TYR A 12 -6.27 -6.11 -1.93
CA TYR A 12 -6.23 -6.35 -0.50
C TYR A 12 -7.64 -6.18 0.07
N SER A 13 -8.05 -7.12 0.93
CA SER A 13 -9.17 -6.86 1.82
C SER A 13 -8.80 -5.74 2.80
N GLU A 14 -9.81 -5.15 3.43
CA GLU A 14 -9.61 -4.17 4.49
C GLU A 14 -8.72 -4.70 5.62
N SER A 15 -8.96 -5.93 6.09
CA SER A 15 -8.15 -6.58 7.13
C SER A 15 -6.69 -6.71 6.71
N ALA A 16 -6.43 -7.16 5.48
CA ALA A 16 -5.08 -7.32 4.96
C ALA A 16 -4.38 -5.98 4.77
N PHE A 17 -5.11 -4.92 4.39
CA PHE A 17 -4.59 -3.56 4.34
C PHE A 17 -4.13 -3.09 5.73
N LEU A 18 -4.99 -3.26 6.75
CA LEU A 18 -4.68 -2.84 8.13
C LEU A 18 -3.47 -3.60 8.71
N GLU A 19 -3.32 -4.89 8.39
CA GLU A 19 -2.18 -5.69 8.82
C GLU A 19 -0.83 -5.15 8.30
N ILE A 20 -0.80 -4.56 7.10
CA ILE A 20 0.44 -4.09 6.48
C ILE A 20 0.67 -2.57 6.59
N ALA A 21 -0.38 -1.78 6.87
CA ALA A 21 -0.32 -0.32 6.79
C ALA A 21 0.79 0.28 7.66
N SER A 22 0.94 -0.19 8.90
CA SER A 22 2.00 0.29 9.82
C SER A 22 3.40 0.03 9.29
N THR A 23 3.61 -1.11 8.63
CA THR A 23 4.90 -1.48 8.03
C THR A 23 5.21 -0.56 6.86
N VAL A 24 4.26 -0.35 5.95
CA VAL A 24 4.45 0.53 4.78
C VAL A 24 4.73 1.97 5.20
N ILE A 25 4.01 2.49 6.21
CA ILE A 25 4.25 3.83 6.76
C ILE A 25 5.66 3.93 7.36
N THR A 26 6.10 2.91 8.11
CA THR A 26 7.44 2.87 8.70
C THR A 26 8.53 2.94 7.62
N LEU A 27 8.37 2.16 6.55
CA LEU A 27 9.29 2.18 5.42
C LEU A 27 9.27 3.52 4.68
N ALA A 28 8.09 4.06 4.40
CA ALA A 28 7.96 5.35 3.74
C ALA A 28 8.65 6.49 4.49
N ASN A 29 8.56 6.51 5.83
CA ASN A 29 9.28 7.47 6.66
C ASN A 29 10.79 7.25 6.61
N SER A 30 11.24 5.99 6.64
CA SER A 30 12.66 5.64 6.57
C SER A 30 13.29 5.96 5.21
N GLU A 31 12.51 5.92 4.14
CA GLU A 31 12.95 6.18 2.76
C GLU A 31 12.77 7.64 2.33
N ASP A 32 12.37 8.52 3.27
CA ASP A 32 12.08 9.95 3.00
C ASP A 32 11.01 10.16 1.92
N LEU A 33 9.97 9.32 1.96
CA LEU A 33 8.81 9.32 1.06
C LEU A 33 7.50 9.63 1.81
N PRO A 34 7.36 10.81 2.45
CA PRO A 34 6.25 11.11 3.35
C PRO A 34 4.88 10.98 2.68
N ALA A 35 4.74 11.39 1.42
CA ALA A 35 3.49 11.29 0.66
C ALA A 35 2.98 9.84 0.53
N HIS A 36 3.88 8.84 0.52
CA HIS A 36 3.48 7.43 0.47
C HIS A 36 2.90 6.97 1.82
N GLY A 37 3.53 7.37 2.92
CA GLY A 37 3.04 7.11 4.27
C GLY A 37 1.70 7.81 4.52
N GLU A 38 1.59 9.08 4.16
CA GLU A 38 0.35 9.87 4.26
C GLU A 38 -0.81 9.22 3.51
N ALA A 39 -0.57 8.69 2.31
CA ALA A 39 -1.59 7.99 1.54
C ALA A 39 -2.11 6.72 2.25
N MET A 40 -1.23 6.00 2.97
CA MET A 40 -1.64 4.85 3.77
C MET A 40 -2.42 5.28 5.01
N THR A 41 -1.93 6.28 5.74
CA THR A 41 -2.59 6.84 6.94
C THR A 41 -3.99 7.33 6.64
N ALA A 42 -4.17 8.11 5.56
CA ALA A 42 -5.48 8.65 5.17
C ALA A 42 -6.52 7.55 4.88
N ARG A 43 -6.09 6.37 4.43
CA ARG A 43 -7.01 5.23 4.23
C ARG A 43 -7.38 4.55 5.54
N SER A 44 -6.45 4.46 6.49
CA SER A 44 -6.71 3.91 7.83
C SER A 44 -7.68 4.77 8.64
N GLU A 45 -7.59 6.11 8.55
CA GLU A 45 -8.46 7.04 9.28
C GLU A 45 -9.94 6.96 8.84
N ASN A 46 -10.21 6.52 7.61
CA ASN A 46 -11.57 6.34 7.10
C ASN A 46 -12.21 5.00 7.53
N LEU A 47 -11.47 4.13 8.20
CA LEU A 47 -11.92 2.81 8.68
C LEU A 47 -12.27 2.82 10.17
N THR A 48 -12.03 3.93 10.86
CA THR A 48 -12.34 4.18 12.28
C THR A 48 -13.41 5.23 12.43
#